data_AF-T1BCD2-F1
#
_entry.id   AF-T1BCD2-F1
#
_cell.length_a   1.000
_cell.length_b   1.000
_cell.length_c   1.000
_cell.angle_alpha   90.00
_cell.angle_beta   90.00
_cell.angle_gamma   90.00
#
_symmetry.space_group_name_H-M   'P 1'
#
loop_
_entity.id
_entity.type
_entity.pdbx_description
1 polymer ?
#
loop_
_entity_poly.entity_id
_entity_poly.type
_entity_poly.pdbx_seq_one_letter_code
_entity_poly.pdbx_strand_id
1 'polypeptide(L)'
;MTPVDPAWSATQQEEWLRSLNRPMLRNITIHEVFPGHYLQYLHLRAAGGSLARRVYLSASFVEGWAHYCEQLAVETGLGAPAPEAEVAQLHDALLRDCRLLASIGLHAEGWPLERATRLFETEGRMDRLPAEREAIRGTFNPEYFCYTLGKLAL
;
A
#
# COMPACT_ATOMS: atom_id res chain seq x y z
N MET A 1 7.92 3.13 9.70
CA MET A 1 8.32 4.07 8.62
C MET A 1 9.80 3.90 8.36
N THR A 2 10.19 3.61 7.12
CA THR A 2 11.60 3.48 6.74
C THR A 2 12.25 4.87 6.73
N PRO A 3 13.33 5.09 7.49
CA PRO A 3 14.00 6.39 7.51
C PRO A 3 14.63 6.69 6.13
N VAL A 4 14.86 7.98 5.87
CA VAL A 4 15.67 8.43 4.73
C VAL A 4 17.09 7.89 4.91
N ASP A 5 17.66 7.34 3.84
CA ASP A 5 19.05 6.88 3.87
C ASP A 5 20.00 8.08 3.80
N PRO A 6 20.89 8.30 4.80
CA PRO A 6 21.85 9.41 4.78
C PRO A 6 22.84 9.34 3.62
N ALA A 7 23.04 8.16 3.00
CA ALA A 7 23.94 7.99 1.87
C ALA A 7 23.33 8.44 0.53
N TRP A 8 22.02 8.72 0.47
CA TRP A 8 21.37 9.19 -0.74
C TRP A 8 21.75 10.64 -1.07
N SER A 9 21.75 10.96 -2.36
CA SER A 9 21.84 12.35 -2.84
C SER A 9 20.66 13.19 -2.33
N ALA A 10 20.83 14.51 -2.27
CA ALA A 10 19.77 15.42 -1.83
C ALA A 10 18.47 15.24 -2.65
N THR A 11 18.57 15.00 -3.95
CA THR A 11 17.43 14.71 -4.83
C THR A 11 16.71 13.44 -4.42
N GLN A 12 17.43 12.33 -4.20
CA GLN A 12 16.85 11.06 -3.76
C GLN A 12 16.18 11.16 -2.39
N GLN A 13 16.77 11.91 -1.46
CA GLN A 13 16.17 12.18 -0.15
C GLN A 13 14.85 12.94 -0.29
N GLU A 14 14.82 13.96 -1.16
CA GLU A 14 13.63 14.75 -1.45
C GLU A 14 12.53 13.92 -2.13
N GLU A 15 12.86 13.12 -3.15
CA GLU A 15 11.95 12.18 -3.81
C GLU A 15 11.30 11.22 -2.79
N TRP A 16 12.10 10.67 -1.87
CA TRP A 16 11.59 9.81 -0.81
C TRP A 16 10.64 10.56 0.14
N LEU A 17 11.03 11.76 0.60
CA LEU A 17 10.23 12.54 1.54
C LEU A 17 8.91 13.03 0.93
N ARG A 18 8.86 13.29 -0.38
CA ARG A 18 7.61 13.63 -1.09
C ARG A 18 6.57 12.53 -1.02
N SER A 19 7.01 11.27 -1.06
CA SER A 19 6.12 10.11 -0.86
C SER A 19 5.58 10.01 0.57
N LEU A 20 6.21 10.70 1.54
CA LEU A 20 5.87 10.69 2.96
C LEU A 20 5.31 12.03 3.46
N ASN A 21 4.65 12.78 2.57
CA ASN A 21 4.01 14.05 2.93
C ASN A 21 2.86 13.87 3.94
N ARG A 22 2.39 14.98 4.54
CA ARG A 22 1.40 14.95 5.63
C ARG A 22 0.09 14.23 5.26
N PRO A 23 -0.56 14.51 4.11
CA PRO A 23 -1.71 13.73 3.65
C PRO A 23 -1.43 12.22 3.54
N MET A 24 -0.28 11.84 2.98
CA MET A 24 0.11 10.42 2.87
C MET A 24 0.28 9.77 4.24
N LEU A 25 0.95 10.43 5.18
CA LEU A 25 1.10 9.94 6.55
C LEU A 25 -0.26 9.75 7.26
N ARG A 26 -1.25 10.58 6.93
CA ARG A 26 -2.61 10.42 7.44
C ARG A 26 -3.26 9.16 6.88
N ASN A 27 -3.18 8.92 5.56
CA ASN A 27 -3.71 7.69 4.96
C ASN A 27 -3.01 6.44 5.53
N ILE A 28 -1.68 6.49 5.69
CA ILE A 28 -0.90 5.44 6.34
C ILE A 28 -1.39 5.20 7.78
N THR A 29 -1.74 6.25 8.52
CA THR A 29 -2.28 6.09 9.88
C THR A 29 -3.62 5.37 9.88
N ILE A 30 -4.49 5.65 8.91
CA ILE A 30 -5.76 4.93 8.73
C ILE A 30 -5.51 3.45 8.42
N HIS A 31 -4.59 3.17 7.49
CA HIS A 31 -4.20 1.84 7.06
C HIS A 31 -3.61 1.00 8.21
N GLU A 32 -2.64 1.53 8.92
CA GLU A 32 -1.85 0.78 9.90
C GLU A 32 -2.52 0.73 11.28
N VAL A 33 -3.28 1.77 11.65
CA VAL A 33 -3.74 1.98 13.02
C VAL A 33 -5.26 1.85 13.14
N PHE A 34 -6.01 2.89 12.76
CA PHE A 34 -7.45 2.92 13.00
C PHE A 34 -8.19 3.53 11.81
N PRO A 35 -9.18 2.81 11.22
CA PRO A 35 -9.71 1.51 11.62
C PRO A 35 -8.99 0.29 10.98
N GLY A 36 -7.80 0.47 10.40
CA GLY A 36 -7.07 -0.59 9.68
C GLY A 36 -6.43 -1.67 10.56
N HIS A 37 -5.16 -1.98 10.32
CA HIS A 37 -4.51 -3.18 10.83
C HIS A 37 -4.55 -3.33 12.35
N TYR A 38 -4.20 -2.29 13.11
CA TYR A 38 -4.17 -2.41 14.58
C TYR A 38 -5.54 -2.80 15.13
N LEU A 39 -6.62 -2.16 14.67
CA LEU A 39 -7.99 -2.54 15.05
C LEU A 39 -8.33 -3.97 14.60
N GLN A 40 -8.00 -4.33 13.36
CA GLN A 40 -8.22 -5.67 12.82
C GLN A 40 -7.57 -6.76 13.71
N TYR A 41 -6.32 -6.55 14.12
CA TYR A 41 -5.60 -7.48 14.98
C TYR A 41 -6.12 -7.52 16.41
N LEU A 42 -6.62 -6.41 16.96
CA LEU A 42 -7.32 -6.42 18.25
C LEU A 42 -8.55 -7.34 18.20
N HIS A 43 -9.37 -7.23 17.14
CA HIS A 43 -10.53 -8.09 16.95
C HIS A 43 -10.15 -9.55 16.73
N LEU A 44 -9.10 -9.83 15.93
CA LEU A 44 -8.61 -11.20 15.74
C LEU A 44 -8.21 -11.86 17.07
N ARG A 45 -7.54 -11.12 17.96
CA ARG A 45 -7.16 -11.61 19.29
C ARG A 45 -8.36 -11.85 20.19
N ALA A 46 -9.36 -10.97 20.15
CA ALA A 46 -10.55 -11.06 20.98
C ALA A 46 -11.58 -12.12 20.53
N ALA A 47 -11.59 -12.50 19.25
CA ALA A 47 -12.60 -13.37 18.66
C ALA A 47 -12.66 -14.83 19.17
N GLY A 48 -11.77 -15.24 20.07
CA GLY A 48 -11.85 -16.55 20.76
C GLY A 48 -11.70 -17.80 19.86
N GLY A 49 -11.06 -17.68 18.69
CA GLY A 49 -10.99 -18.73 17.68
C GLY A 49 -9.96 -19.86 17.93
N SER A 50 -9.86 -20.80 16.98
CA SER A 50 -8.82 -21.83 16.97
C SER A 50 -7.43 -21.24 16.77
N LEU A 51 -6.38 -21.99 17.12
CA LEU A 51 -5.00 -21.61 16.82
C LEU A 51 -4.80 -21.43 15.30
N ALA A 52 -5.41 -22.29 14.48
CA ALA A 52 -5.36 -22.19 13.03
C ALA A 52 -5.84 -20.81 12.53
N ARG A 53 -6.97 -20.31 13.05
CA ARG A 53 -7.50 -18.98 12.68
C ARG A 53 -6.57 -17.83 13.07
N ARG A 54 -5.77 -17.99 14.13
CA ARG A 54 -4.81 -16.96 14.58
C ARG A 54 -3.50 -16.96 13.78
N VAL A 55 -3.14 -18.08 13.15
CA VAL A 55 -1.84 -18.25 12.51
C VAL A 55 -1.94 -18.25 10.98
N TYR A 56 -2.99 -18.84 10.41
CA TYR A 56 -3.22 -18.86 8.97
C TYR A 56 -4.03 -17.63 8.53
N LEU A 57 -3.34 -16.49 8.45
CA LEU A 57 -3.92 -15.26 7.94
C LEU A 57 -3.95 -15.27 6.41
N SER A 58 -5.02 -14.73 5.84
CA SER A 58 -5.09 -14.42 4.42
C SER A 58 -4.52 -13.03 4.20
N ALA A 59 -3.41 -12.93 3.45
CA ALA A 59 -2.82 -11.64 3.09
C ALA A 59 -3.84 -10.74 2.38
N SER A 60 -4.67 -11.31 1.50
CA SER A 60 -5.73 -10.55 0.82
C SER A 60 -6.78 -10.01 1.79
N PHE A 61 -7.21 -10.78 2.79
CA PHE A 61 -8.15 -10.27 3.78
C PHE A 61 -7.52 -9.19 4.68
N VAL A 62 -6.26 -9.39 5.09
CA VAL A 62 -5.54 -8.46 5.96
C VAL A 62 -5.31 -7.12 5.26
N GLU A 63 -4.68 -7.14 4.09
CA GLU A 63 -4.36 -5.94 3.32
C GLU A 63 -5.60 -5.30 2.68
N GLY A 64 -6.54 -6.13 2.22
CA GLY A 64 -7.81 -5.68 1.67
C GLY A 64 -8.65 -4.92 2.69
N TRP A 65 -8.68 -5.36 3.95
CA TRP A 65 -9.37 -4.64 5.04
C TRP A 65 -8.79 -3.25 5.25
N ALA A 66 -7.47 -3.14 5.41
CA ALA A 66 -6.82 -1.85 5.62
C ALA A 66 -7.04 -0.92 4.42
N HIS A 67 -6.94 -1.45 3.19
CA HIS A 67 -7.20 -0.69 1.98
C HIS A 67 -8.68 -0.27 1.80
N TYR A 68 -9.63 -1.09 2.26
CA TYR A 68 -11.04 -0.71 2.36
C TYR A 68 -11.24 0.42 3.38
N CYS A 69 -10.60 0.33 4.55
CA CYS A 69 -10.69 1.35 5.60
C CYS A 69 -10.19 2.72 5.17
N GLU A 70 -9.15 2.78 4.33
CA GLU A 70 -8.68 4.03 3.71
C GLU A 70 -9.79 4.75 2.94
N GLN A 71 -10.50 4.03 2.05
CA GLN A 71 -11.61 4.59 1.29
C GLN A 71 -12.79 4.97 2.20
N LEU A 72 -13.15 4.08 3.14
CA LEU A 72 -14.21 4.36 4.11
C LEU A 72 -13.92 5.64 4.91
N ALA A 73 -12.66 5.89 5.26
CA ALA A 73 -12.29 7.09 6.00
C ALA A 73 -12.57 8.37 5.20
N VAL A 74 -12.28 8.36 3.90
CA VAL A 74 -12.63 9.47 2.99
C VAL A 74 -14.16 9.63 2.88
N GLU A 75 -14.88 8.55 2.61
CA GLU A 75 -16.34 8.57 2.40
C GLU A 75 -17.12 9.06 3.63
N THR A 76 -16.62 8.75 4.83
CA THR A 76 -17.22 9.13 6.12
C THR A 76 -16.68 10.44 6.69
N GLY A 77 -15.64 11.02 6.09
CA GLY A 77 -14.92 12.18 6.63
C GLY A 77 -14.11 11.89 7.89
N LEU A 78 -13.80 10.62 8.18
CA LEU A 78 -12.96 10.22 9.32
C LEU A 78 -11.53 10.73 9.14
N GLY A 79 -10.96 11.27 10.21
CA GLY A 79 -9.57 11.75 10.20
C GLY A 79 -9.39 13.15 9.60
N ALA A 80 -10.45 13.96 9.56
CA ALA A 80 -10.53 15.34 9.06
C ALA A 80 -10.56 15.44 7.51
N PRO A 81 -11.73 15.75 6.92
CA PRO A 81 -11.92 15.80 5.48
C PRO A 81 -11.18 17.00 4.90
N ALA A 82 -10.30 16.73 3.94
CA ALA A 82 -9.63 17.73 3.13
C ALA A 82 -9.42 17.13 1.74
N PRO A 83 -9.56 17.90 0.64
CA PRO A 83 -9.32 17.39 -0.72
C PRO A 83 -7.96 16.68 -0.86
N GLU A 84 -6.95 17.13 -0.12
CA GLU A 84 -5.62 16.53 -0.11
C GLU A 84 -5.60 15.12 0.49
N ALA A 85 -6.50 14.82 1.44
CA ALA A 85 -6.62 13.48 2.03
C ALA A 85 -7.25 12.50 1.04
N GLU A 86 -8.25 12.94 0.27
CA GLU A 86 -8.84 12.14 -0.81
C GLU A 86 -7.81 11.88 -1.91
N VAL A 87 -7.07 12.90 -2.35
CA VAL A 87 -5.99 12.73 -3.33
C VAL A 87 -4.93 11.76 -2.82
N ALA A 88 -4.53 11.85 -1.54
CA ALA A 88 -3.58 10.92 -0.94
C ALA A 88 -4.11 9.48 -0.91
N GLN A 89 -5.37 9.28 -0.54
CA GLN A 89 -6.02 7.97 -0.56
C GLN A 89 -6.09 7.38 -1.97
N LEU A 90 -6.49 8.18 -2.96
CA LEU A 90 -6.56 7.76 -4.37
C LEU A 90 -5.17 7.45 -4.94
N HIS A 91 -4.15 8.23 -4.59
CA HIS A 91 -2.76 7.96 -4.97
C HIS A 91 -2.28 6.63 -4.39
N ASP A 92 -2.57 6.38 -3.10
CA ASP A 92 -2.26 5.10 -2.47
C ASP A 92 -3.02 3.94 -3.14
N ALA A 93 -4.31 4.11 -3.48
CA ALA A 93 -5.09 3.11 -4.20
C ALA A 93 -4.48 2.78 -5.57
N LEU A 94 -4.10 3.80 -6.34
CA LEU A 94 -3.47 3.64 -7.65
C LEU A 94 -2.14 2.89 -7.55
N LEU A 95 -1.37 3.11 -6.48
CA LEU A 95 -0.19 2.30 -6.18
C LEU A 95 -0.56 0.82 -5.99
N ARG A 96 -1.63 0.48 -5.25
CA ARG A 96 -2.05 -0.92 -5.05
C ARG A 96 -2.53 -1.56 -6.36
N ASP A 97 -3.16 -0.80 -7.25
CA ASP A 97 -3.52 -1.27 -8.58
C ASP A 97 -2.27 -1.51 -9.46
N CYS A 98 -1.27 -0.65 -9.37
CA CYS A 98 0.02 -0.88 -10.02
C CYS A 98 0.70 -2.14 -9.48
N ARG A 99 0.59 -2.44 -8.17
CA ARG A 99 1.13 -3.69 -7.57
C ARG A 99 0.43 -4.94 -8.11
N LEU A 100 -0.90 -4.88 -8.28
CA LEU A 100 -1.67 -5.95 -8.92
C LEU A 100 -1.17 -6.22 -10.35
N LEU A 101 -1.06 -5.18 -11.18
CA LEU A 101 -0.58 -5.30 -12.56
C LEU A 101 0.88 -5.76 -12.61
N ALA A 102 1.75 -5.22 -11.75
CA ALA A 102 3.15 -5.60 -11.66
C ALA A 102 3.31 -7.06 -11.21
N SER A 103 2.47 -7.57 -10.30
CA SER A 103 2.50 -8.99 -9.91
C SER A 103 2.28 -9.90 -11.12
N ILE A 104 1.21 -9.66 -11.87
CA ILE A 104 0.87 -10.44 -13.08
C ILE A 104 2.00 -10.30 -14.11
N GLY A 105 2.43 -9.08 -14.37
CA GLY A 105 3.48 -8.77 -15.33
C GLY A 105 4.80 -9.48 -15.03
N LEU A 106 5.28 -9.37 -13.79
CA LEU A 106 6.56 -9.94 -13.36
C LEU A 106 6.53 -11.46 -13.27
N HIS A 107 5.44 -12.04 -12.75
CA HIS A 107 5.41 -13.47 -12.39
C HIS A 107 4.69 -14.37 -13.39
N ALA A 108 3.87 -13.82 -14.29
CA ALA A 108 3.16 -14.59 -15.31
C ALA A 108 3.52 -14.17 -16.74
N GLU A 109 3.90 -12.91 -16.98
CA GLU A 109 4.17 -12.39 -18.33
C GLU A 109 5.66 -12.12 -18.62
N GLY A 110 6.55 -12.36 -17.66
CA GLY A 110 7.99 -12.20 -17.83
C GLY A 110 8.43 -10.74 -18.04
N TRP A 111 7.74 -9.77 -17.43
CA TRP A 111 8.14 -8.37 -17.52
C TRP A 111 9.56 -8.15 -16.97
N PRO A 112 10.40 -7.35 -17.67
CA PRO A 112 11.66 -6.91 -17.08
C PRO A 112 11.40 -5.90 -15.96
N LEU A 113 12.31 -5.83 -14.98
CA LEU A 113 12.24 -4.88 -13.86
C LEU A 113 11.94 -3.45 -14.32
N GLU A 114 12.63 -2.98 -15.36
CA GLU A 114 12.47 -1.63 -15.91
C GLU A 114 11.03 -1.36 -16.42
N ARG A 115 10.34 -2.38 -16.96
CA ARG A 115 8.94 -2.23 -17.37
C ARG A 115 8.03 -2.05 -16.15
N ALA A 116 8.27 -2.79 -15.08
CA ALA A 116 7.54 -2.63 -13.83
C ALA A 116 7.85 -1.26 -13.18
N THR A 117 9.11 -0.80 -13.20
CA THR A 117 9.46 0.54 -12.72
C THR A 117 8.68 1.63 -13.47
N ARG A 118 8.64 1.55 -14.80
CA ARG A 118 7.88 2.51 -15.61
C ARG A 118 6.38 2.51 -15.30
N LEU A 119 5.78 1.37 -14.98
CA LEU A 119 4.39 1.31 -14.55
C LEU A 119 4.15 2.19 -13.31
N PHE A 120 5.01 2.09 -12.30
CA PHE A 120 4.90 2.91 -11.08
C PHE A 120 5.20 4.40 -11.35
N GLU A 121 6.08 4.73 -12.31
CA GLU A 121 6.33 6.12 -12.70
C GLU A 121 5.13 6.73 -13.46
N THR A 122 4.63 6.04 -14.48
CA THR A 122 3.61 6.61 -15.39
C THR A 122 2.20 6.51 -14.84
N GLU A 123 1.80 5.31 -14.41
CA GLU A 123 0.46 5.06 -13.87
C GLU A 123 0.44 5.38 -12.39
N GLY A 124 1.45 4.94 -11.62
CA GLY A 124 1.54 5.20 -10.18
C GLY A 124 1.90 6.64 -9.81
N ARG A 125 2.32 7.48 -10.77
CA ARG A 125 2.72 8.89 -10.56
C ARG A 125 3.83 9.08 -9.52
N MET A 126 4.73 8.10 -9.41
CA MET A 126 5.82 8.11 -8.45
C MET A 126 7.11 8.65 -9.08
N ASP A 127 7.96 9.27 -8.25
CA ASP A 127 9.33 9.58 -8.62
C ASP A 127 10.13 8.28 -8.86
N ARG A 128 11.24 8.38 -9.61
CA ARG A 128 12.01 7.22 -10.07
C ARG A 128 12.48 6.32 -8.92
N LEU A 129 13.06 6.91 -7.87
CA LEU A 129 13.59 6.14 -6.74
C LEU A 129 12.51 5.27 -6.06
N PRO A 130 11.39 5.83 -5.57
CA PRO A 130 10.36 5.01 -4.93
C PRO A 130 9.68 4.05 -5.93
N ALA A 131 9.51 4.42 -7.20
CA ALA A 131 9.00 3.53 -8.25
C ALA A 131 9.87 2.28 -8.44
N GLU A 132 11.19 2.46 -8.55
CA GLU A 132 12.13 1.35 -8.71
C GLU A 132 12.12 0.43 -7.50
N ARG A 133 11.99 0.97 -6.28
CA ARG A 133 11.89 0.16 -5.06
C ARG A 133 10.60 -0.67 -5.00
N GLU A 134 9.47 -0.12 -5.44
CA GLU A 134 8.22 -0.87 -5.56
C GLU A 134 8.33 -1.99 -6.61
N ALA A 135 8.99 -1.72 -7.74
CA ALA A 135 9.25 -2.72 -8.78
C ALA A 135 10.18 -3.83 -8.28
N ILE A 136 11.29 -3.49 -7.61
CA ILE A 136 12.21 -4.46 -6.99
C ILE A 136 11.46 -5.33 -6.00
N ARG A 137 10.62 -4.75 -5.14
CA ARG A 137 9.79 -5.54 -4.21
C ARG A 137 8.86 -6.49 -4.94
N GLY A 138 8.28 -6.07 -6.05
CA GLY A 138 7.45 -6.92 -6.90
C GLY A 138 8.17 -8.18 -7.39
N THR A 139 9.49 -8.12 -7.64
CA THR A 139 10.24 -9.27 -8.18
C THR A 139 10.32 -10.47 -7.24
N PHE A 140 10.23 -10.26 -5.93
CA PHE A 140 10.29 -11.34 -4.93
C PHE A 140 8.99 -11.52 -4.13
N ASN A 141 7.96 -10.70 -4.40
CA ASN A 141 6.64 -10.83 -3.79
C ASN A 141 5.60 -11.20 -4.86
N PRO A 142 5.32 -12.49 -5.09
CA PRO A 142 4.28 -12.89 -6.05
C PRO A 142 2.87 -12.51 -5.58
N GLU A 143 2.63 -12.35 -4.28
CA GLU A 143 1.33 -11.99 -3.71
C GLU A 143 1.03 -10.48 -3.77
N TYR A 144 1.79 -9.71 -4.55
CA TYR A 144 1.69 -8.24 -4.56
C TYR A 144 0.29 -7.69 -4.89
N PHE A 145 -0.54 -8.52 -5.53
CA PHE A 145 -1.93 -8.24 -5.86
C PHE A 145 -2.89 -8.25 -4.67
N CYS A 146 -2.47 -8.74 -3.50
CA CYS A 146 -3.37 -9.06 -2.38
C CYS A 146 -4.18 -7.87 -1.88
N TYR A 147 -3.64 -6.65 -1.95
CA TYR A 147 -4.29 -5.42 -1.53
C TYR A 147 -5.59 -5.15 -2.31
N THR A 148 -5.48 -4.93 -3.63
CA THR A 148 -6.62 -4.62 -4.50
C THR A 148 -7.58 -5.80 -4.58
N LEU A 149 -7.06 -7.02 -4.78
CA LEU A 149 -7.92 -8.21 -4.84
C LEU A 149 -8.71 -8.41 -3.55
N GLY A 150 -8.04 -8.24 -2.41
CA GLY A 150 -8.65 -8.35 -1.10
C GLY A 150 -9.77 -7.33 -0.89
N LYS A 151 -9.51 -6.06 -1.21
CA LYS A 151 -10.51 -5.00 -1.10
C LYS A 151 -11.73 -5.24 -1.99
N LEU A 152 -11.53 -5.69 -3.23
CA LEU A 152 -12.63 -5.98 -4.17
C LEU A 152 -13.54 -7.14 -3.71
N ALA A 153 -13.06 -7.97 -2.79
CA ALA A 153 -13.81 -9.10 -2.25
C ALA A 153 -14.55 -8.78 -0.92
N LEU A 154 -14.42 -7.55 -0.39
CA LEU A 154 -15.12 -7.06 0.80
C LEU A 154 -16.42 -6.34 0.43
#